data_AF-A0A6D2L2Y9-F1
#
_entry.id   AF-A0A6D2L2Y9-F1
#
_cell.length_a   1.000
_cell.length_b   1.000
_cell.length_c   1.000
_cell.angle_alpha   90.00
_cell.angle_beta   90.00
_cell.angle_gamma   90.00
#
_symmetry.space_group_name_H-M   'P 1'
#
loop_
_entity.id
_entity.type
_entity.pdbx_description
1 polymer ?
#
loop_
_entity_poly.entity_id
_entity_poly.type
_entity_poly.pdbx_seq_one_letter_code
_entity_poly.pdbx_strand_id
1 'polypeptide(L)'
;MWTLPQRKPIVFSMARLDRVKNLTGLVECYAKNSKLRELVNLVVVGGYIDVNQSRDREEMAEIQKMHSLIEQYGLHGQFRWIAAQMNRARNGELYRYIADTKGVFVQPAFYEAFGLTVVESMTCGLPTFATCHGGPAEIIENGVSGFHIDPYNPDQVADTLVSFFETCDTDPNHWGKISEGGLKRIYERYTWKKYSERLLTLAGVYAFWKHVSKLERRETRRYLEMFYSLKYRDLANSIPLATDEP
;
A
#
# COMPACT_ATOMS: atom_id res chain seq x y z
N MET A 1 -15.85 -18.18 -15.39
CA MET A 1 -15.28 -16.81 -15.29
C MET A 1 -16.29 -15.97 -14.52
N TRP A 2 -16.06 -15.72 -13.24
CA TRP A 2 -17.06 -15.07 -12.37
C TRP A 2 -17.00 -13.54 -12.55
N THR A 3 -18.14 -12.88 -12.70
CA THR A 3 -18.25 -11.42 -12.88
C THR A 3 -18.90 -10.79 -11.66
N LEU A 4 -18.35 -9.66 -11.18
CA LEU A 4 -18.95 -8.87 -10.12
C LEU A 4 -20.23 -8.17 -10.65
N PRO A 5 -21.24 -7.93 -9.79
CA PRO A 5 -22.40 -7.12 -10.15
C PRO A 5 -21.94 -5.72 -10.60
N GLN A 6 -22.29 -5.34 -11.83
CA GLN A 6 -21.73 -4.19 -12.55
C GLN A 6 -22.05 -2.79 -11.97
N ARG A 7 -22.82 -2.69 -10.87
CA ARG A 7 -23.35 -1.42 -10.35
C ARG A 7 -22.78 -0.92 -9.02
N LYS A 8 -22.11 -1.76 -8.23
CA LYS A 8 -21.61 -1.32 -6.92
C LYS A 8 -20.24 -0.64 -7.05
N PRO A 9 -19.95 0.40 -6.25
CA PRO A 9 -18.60 0.91 -6.10
C PRO A 9 -17.62 -0.18 -5.68
N ILE A 10 -16.34 0.03 -6.00
CA ILE A 10 -15.27 -0.92 -5.72
C ILE A 10 -14.38 -0.39 -4.60
N VAL A 11 -14.21 -1.18 -3.53
CA VAL A 11 -13.07 -1.05 -2.62
C VAL A 11 -11.91 -1.79 -3.25
N PHE A 12 -10.83 -1.07 -3.55
CA PHE A 12 -9.68 -1.60 -4.27
C PHE A 12 -8.42 -1.60 -3.40
N SER A 13 -7.67 -2.69 -3.41
CA SER A 13 -6.34 -2.74 -2.83
C SER A 13 -5.36 -3.45 -3.76
N MET A 14 -4.14 -2.95 -3.85
CA MET A 14 -3.08 -3.54 -4.66
C MET A 14 -1.76 -3.46 -3.91
N ALA A 15 -1.16 -4.62 -3.64
CA ALA A 15 0.16 -4.73 -3.01
C ALA A 15 0.79 -6.10 -3.28
N ARG A 16 2.03 -6.30 -2.83
CA ARG A 16 2.56 -7.66 -2.65
C ARG A 16 1.74 -8.38 -1.58
N LEU A 17 1.67 -9.70 -1.69
CA LEU A 17 0.98 -10.53 -0.72
C LEU A 17 1.98 -11.04 0.33
N ASP A 18 2.14 -10.26 1.39
CA ASP A 18 2.98 -10.59 2.54
C ASP A 18 2.24 -10.22 3.84
N ARG A 19 2.73 -10.74 4.99
CA ARG A 19 2.04 -10.58 6.27
C ARG A 19 1.91 -9.13 6.70
N VAL A 20 2.91 -8.30 6.37
CA VAL A 20 2.93 -6.89 6.76
C VAL A 20 1.92 -6.08 5.95
N LYS A 21 1.76 -6.40 4.65
CA LYS A 21 0.76 -5.76 3.77
C LYS A 21 -0.69 -6.06 4.18
N ASN A 22 -0.93 -7.17 4.88
CA ASN A 22 -2.19 -7.48 5.55
C ASN A 22 -3.42 -7.42 4.61
N LEU A 23 -3.26 -7.86 3.35
CA LEU A 23 -4.38 -7.93 2.40
C LEU A 23 -5.45 -8.92 2.87
N THR A 24 -5.06 -10.03 3.51
CA THR A 24 -6.01 -10.99 4.08
C THR A 24 -6.80 -10.41 5.25
N GLY A 25 -6.21 -9.51 6.06
CA GLY A 25 -6.93 -8.80 7.12
C GLY A 25 -8.01 -7.88 6.58
N LEU A 26 -7.77 -7.19 5.45
CA LEU A 26 -8.80 -6.41 4.77
C LEU A 26 -9.94 -7.30 4.24
N VAL A 27 -9.62 -8.47 3.70
CA VAL A 27 -10.64 -9.43 3.24
C VAL A 27 -11.47 -9.94 4.41
N GLU A 28 -10.87 -10.26 5.55
CA GLU A 28 -11.59 -10.67 6.75
C GLU A 28 -12.48 -9.55 7.31
N CYS A 29 -11.96 -8.32 7.38
CA CYS A 29 -12.70 -7.11 7.75
C CYS A 29 -13.95 -6.92 6.88
N TYR A 30 -13.78 -6.98 5.56
CA TYR A 30 -14.89 -6.91 4.60
C TYR A 30 -15.88 -8.06 4.77
N ALA A 31 -15.38 -9.28 4.97
CA ALA A 31 -16.19 -10.48 5.07
C ALA A 31 -17.15 -10.47 6.28
N LYS A 32 -16.69 -9.93 7.41
CA LYS A 32 -17.44 -9.84 8.67
C LYS A 32 -18.50 -8.73 8.67
N ASN A 33 -18.33 -7.68 7.89
CA ASN A 33 -19.27 -6.55 7.87
C ASN A 33 -20.29 -6.70 6.73
N SER A 34 -21.50 -7.16 7.06
CA SER A 34 -22.60 -7.36 6.09
C SER A 34 -23.02 -6.07 5.40
N LYS A 35 -23.03 -4.94 6.13
CA LYS A 35 -23.41 -3.63 5.57
C LYS A 35 -22.42 -3.16 4.51
N LEU A 36 -21.13 -3.32 4.76
CA LEU A 36 -20.10 -3.01 3.77
C LEU A 36 -20.25 -3.88 2.52
N ARG A 37 -20.50 -5.18 2.68
CA ARG A 37 -20.77 -6.12 1.58
C ARG A 37 -22.00 -5.75 0.74
N GLU A 38 -23.03 -5.18 1.37
CA GLU A 38 -24.20 -4.67 0.67
C GLU A 38 -23.88 -3.44 -0.17
N LEU A 39 -23.04 -2.54 0.32
CA LEU A 39 -22.71 -1.28 -0.35
C LEU A 39 -21.72 -1.45 -1.51
N VAL A 40 -20.69 -2.28 -1.35
CA VAL A 40 -19.53 -2.32 -2.27
C VAL A 40 -19.06 -3.72 -2.63
N ASN A 41 -18.35 -3.83 -3.74
CA ASN A 41 -17.54 -5.00 -4.07
C ASN A 41 -16.10 -4.80 -3.59
N LEU A 42 -15.44 -5.87 -3.16
CA LEU A 42 -14.01 -5.85 -2.80
C LEU A 42 -13.16 -6.44 -3.94
N VAL A 43 -12.16 -5.70 -4.38
CA VAL A 43 -11.17 -6.14 -5.37
C VAL A 43 -9.77 -6.04 -4.76
N VAL A 44 -9.08 -7.18 -4.67
CA VAL A 44 -7.71 -7.24 -4.16
C VAL A 44 -6.79 -7.77 -5.26
N VAL A 45 -5.71 -7.03 -5.54
CA VAL A 45 -4.64 -7.42 -6.44
C VAL A 45 -3.39 -7.72 -5.61
N GLY A 46 -2.92 -8.97 -5.66
CA GLY A 46 -1.70 -9.33 -4.95
C GLY A 46 -1.37 -10.81 -5.04
N GLY A 47 -0.08 -11.09 -5.14
CA GLY A 47 0.50 -12.43 -5.16
C GLY A 47 0.02 -13.34 -6.29
N TYR A 48 0.31 -14.63 -6.13
CA TYR A 48 -0.23 -15.71 -6.96
C TYR A 48 -1.53 -16.25 -6.38
N ILE A 49 -2.39 -16.82 -7.23
CA ILE A 49 -3.63 -17.48 -6.76
C ILE A 49 -3.33 -18.91 -6.30
N ASP A 50 -2.42 -19.61 -6.98
CA ASP A 50 -2.01 -20.96 -6.63
C ASP A 50 -0.76 -20.92 -5.73
N VAL A 51 -0.84 -21.59 -4.58
CA VAL A 51 0.24 -21.68 -3.60
C VAL A 51 1.51 -22.29 -4.20
N ASN A 52 1.38 -23.21 -5.15
CA ASN A 52 2.51 -23.91 -5.77
C ASN A 52 3.33 -23.01 -6.70
N GLN A 53 2.82 -21.83 -7.05
CA GLN A 53 3.55 -20.86 -7.88
C GLN A 53 4.47 -19.95 -7.06
N SER A 54 4.30 -19.91 -5.74
CA SER A 54 5.17 -19.13 -4.86
C SER A 54 6.27 -19.98 -4.26
N ARG A 55 7.45 -19.38 -4.13
CA ARG A 55 8.60 -19.93 -3.37
C ARG A 55 8.81 -19.17 -2.05
N ASP A 56 8.03 -18.13 -1.80
CA ASP A 56 8.12 -17.31 -0.60
C ASP A 56 7.17 -17.84 0.49
N ARG A 57 7.71 -18.10 1.69
CA ARG A 57 6.95 -18.75 2.76
C ARG A 57 5.83 -17.86 3.29
N GLU A 58 6.02 -16.54 3.32
CA GLU A 58 4.96 -15.62 3.78
C GLU A 58 3.85 -15.53 2.76
N GLU A 59 4.19 -15.39 1.47
CA GLU A 59 3.21 -15.37 0.39
C GLU A 59 2.42 -16.67 0.33
N MET A 60 3.07 -17.84 0.43
CA MET A 60 2.37 -19.14 0.48
C MET A 60 1.35 -19.22 1.63
N ALA A 61 1.72 -18.75 2.83
CA ALA A 61 0.81 -18.74 3.98
C ALA A 61 -0.37 -17.77 3.78
N GLU A 62 -0.12 -16.59 3.21
CA GLU A 62 -1.18 -15.61 2.92
C GLU A 62 -2.10 -16.07 1.78
N ILE A 63 -1.59 -16.79 0.78
CA ILE A 63 -2.41 -17.45 -0.28
C ILE A 63 -3.36 -18.46 0.36
N GLN A 64 -2.86 -19.34 1.24
CA GLN A 64 -3.68 -20.32 1.93
C GLN A 64 -4.76 -19.65 2.77
N LYS A 65 -4.39 -18.61 3.54
CA LYS A 65 -5.33 -17.84 4.34
C LYS A 65 -6.40 -17.15 3.47
N MET A 66 -6.01 -16.60 2.32
CA MET A 66 -6.93 -15.99 1.36
C MET A 66 -7.99 -16.98 0.89
N HIS A 67 -7.60 -18.19 0.47
CA HIS A 67 -8.54 -19.25 0.07
C HIS A 67 -9.49 -19.63 1.21
N SER A 68 -8.96 -19.86 2.41
CA SER A 68 -9.77 -20.18 3.59
C SER A 68 -10.82 -19.11 3.88
N LEU A 69 -10.48 -17.82 3.78
CA LEU A 69 -11.42 -16.72 3.99
C LEU A 69 -12.52 -16.67 2.91
N ILE A 70 -12.16 -16.93 1.64
CA ILE A 70 -13.13 -16.96 0.54
C ILE A 70 -14.18 -18.04 0.78
N GLU A 71 -13.74 -19.24 1.15
CA GLU A 71 -14.61 -20.40 1.40
C GLU A 71 -15.44 -20.20 2.68
N GLN A 72 -14.80 -19.84 3.79
CA GLN A 72 -15.45 -19.68 5.09
C GLN A 72 -16.58 -18.65 5.06
N TYR A 73 -16.39 -17.53 4.36
CA TYR A 73 -17.36 -16.42 4.34
C TYR A 73 -18.21 -16.36 3.07
N GLY A 74 -18.07 -17.33 2.16
CA GLY A 74 -18.82 -17.41 0.91
C GLY A 74 -18.73 -16.12 0.11
N LEU A 75 -17.51 -15.64 -0.17
CA LEU A 75 -17.28 -14.32 -0.77
C LEU A 75 -17.56 -14.26 -2.29
N HIS A 76 -18.05 -15.36 -2.87
CA HIS A 76 -18.38 -15.43 -4.29
C HIS A 76 -19.42 -14.38 -4.68
N GLY A 77 -19.16 -13.67 -5.79
CA GLY A 77 -20.03 -12.63 -6.33
C GLY A 77 -19.86 -11.23 -5.70
N GLN A 78 -19.08 -11.10 -4.63
CA GLN A 78 -18.84 -9.82 -3.92
C GLN A 78 -17.34 -9.48 -3.84
N PHE A 79 -16.49 -10.51 -3.88
CA PHE A 79 -15.05 -10.39 -3.85
C PHE A 79 -14.40 -10.85 -5.16
N ARG A 80 -13.34 -10.14 -5.56
CA ARG A 80 -12.47 -10.55 -6.66
C ARG A 80 -11.00 -10.44 -6.26
N TRP A 81 -10.36 -11.59 -6.16
CA TRP A 81 -8.91 -11.68 -6.09
C TRP A 81 -8.30 -11.75 -7.49
N ILE A 82 -7.31 -10.91 -7.76
CA ILE A 82 -6.58 -10.83 -9.02
C ILE A 82 -5.10 -11.04 -8.73
N ALA A 83 -4.43 -11.87 -9.53
CA ALA A 83 -2.98 -12.06 -9.44
C ALA A 83 -2.20 -10.76 -9.70
N ALA A 84 -0.96 -10.70 -9.23
CA ALA A 84 -0.08 -9.54 -9.37
C ALA A 84 -0.09 -8.93 -10.78
N GLN A 85 -0.22 -7.59 -10.85
CA GLN A 85 -0.28 -6.86 -12.12
C GLN A 85 1.05 -6.16 -12.41
N MET A 86 1.74 -6.61 -13.47
CA MET A 86 3.12 -6.16 -13.77
C MET A 86 3.20 -5.00 -14.80
N ASN A 87 2.09 -4.65 -15.46
CA ASN A 87 2.09 -3.59 -16.46
C ASN A 87 1.66 -2.25 -15.85
N ARG A 88 2.64 -1.38 -15.57
CA ARG A 88 2.38 -0.06 -14.96
C ARG A 88 1.39 0.82 -15.72
N ALA A 89 1.38 0.78 -17.06
CA ALA A 89 0.50 1.61 -17.86
C ALA A 89 -0.96 1.15 -17.69
N ARG A 90 -1.19 -0.16 -17.73
CA ARG A 90 -2.49 -0.75 -17.44
C ARG A 90 -2.91 -0.53 -15.98
N ASN A 91 -1.97 -0.58 -15.04
CA ASN A 91 -2.27 -0.33 -13.62
C ASN A 91 -2.76 1.11 -13.40
N GLY A 92 -2.21 2.09 -14.13
CA GLY A 92 -2.71 3.47 -14.12
C GLY A 92 -4.17 3.57 -14.59
N GLU A 93 -4.53 2.84 -15.65
CA GLU A 93 -5.94 2.77 -16.09
C GLU A 93 -6.81 2.03 -15.07
N LEU A 94 -6.29 1.00 -14.40
CA LEU A 94 -7.03 0.29 -13.36
C LEU A 94 -7.43 1.26 -12.24
N TYR A 95 -6.51 2.08 -11.73
CA TYR A 95 -6.83 3.10 -10.71
C TYR A 95 -7.93 4.07 -11.19
N ARG A 96 -7.83 4.58 -12.43
CA ARG A 96 -8.84 5.46 -13.02
C ARG A 96 -10.20 4.78 -13.18
N TYR A 97 -10.21 3.52 -13.60
CA TYR A 97 -11.43 2.74 -13.72
C TYR A 97 -12.13 2.58 -12.37
N ILE A 98 -11.37 2.34 -11.28
CA ILE A 98 -11.97 2.31 -9.94
C ILE A 98 -12.57 3.67 -9.57
N ALA A 99 -11.88 4.77 -9.90
CA ALA A 99 -12.39 6.12 -9.68
C ALA A 99 -13.69 6.40 -10.46
N ASP A 100 -13.81 5.90 -11.70
CA ASP A 100 -15.04 6.00 -12.51
C ASP A 100 -16.24 5.31 -11.82
N THR A 101 -15.99 4.20 -11.10
CA THR A 101 -17.01 3.50 -10.31
C THR A 101 -17.34 4.17 -8.97
N LYS A 102 -16.78 5.36 -8.68
CA LYS A 102 -16.84 6.01 -7.36
C LYS A 102 -16.35 5.11 -6.24
N GLY A 103 -15.38 4.26 -6.54
CA GLY A 103 -14.71 3.39 -5.59
C GLY A 103 -13.71 4.13 -4.70
N VAL A 104 -12.96 3.37 -3.91
CA VAL A 104 -11.90 3.88 -3.02
C VAL A 104 -10.68 2.96 -3.06
N PHE A 105 -9.51 3.49 -2.71
CA PHE A 105 -8.32 2.68 -2.45
C PHE A 105 -8.17 2.41 -0.96
N VAL A 106 -7.80 1.18 -0.58
CA VAL A 106 -7.49 0.82 0.80
C VAL A 106 -6.09 0.23 0.90
N GLN A 107 -5.26 0.80 1.77
CA GLN A 107 -3.97 0.27 2.19
C GLN A 107 -4.09 -0.20 3.65
N PRO A 108 -4.20 -1.52 3.92
CA PRO A 108 -4.48 -2.06 5.26
C PRO A 108 -3.24 -2.58 6.01
N ALA A 109 -2.01 -2.19 5.63
CA ALA A 109 -0.80 -2.78 6.19
C ALA A 109 -0.69 -2.53 7.69
N PHE A 110 -0.16 -3.51 8.43
CA PHE A 110 0.21 -3.31 9.84
C PHE A 110 1.24 -2.19 10.01
N TYR A 111 2.13 -2.05 9.02
CA TYR A 111 3.06 -0.95 8.92
C TYR A 111 3.40 -0.71 7.45
N GLU A 112 3.40 0.54 7.00
CA GLU A 112 3.80 0.91 5.65
C GLU A 112 4.90 1.97 5.71
N ALA A 113 6.10 1.66 5.23
CA ALA A 113 7.24 2.58 5.36
C ALA A 113 7.02 3.90 4.59
N PHE A 114 6.42 3.84 3.40
CA PHE A 114 6.07 5.01 2.61
C PHE A 114 4.69 4.88 1.98
N GLY A 115 4.49 3.87 1.12
CA GLY A 115 3.21 3.63 0.44
C GLY A 115 3.11 4.33 -0.91
N LEU A 116 3.91 3.91 -1.89
CA LEU A 116 3.79 4.43 -3.27
C LEU A 116 2.38 4.24 -3.86
N THR A 117 1.70 3.15 -3.51
CA THR A 117 0.33 2.88 -3.97
C THR A 117 -0.70 3.87 -3.41
N VAL A 118 -0.42 4.47 -2.24
CA VAL A 118 -1.20 5.61 -1.69
C VAL A 118 -1.00 6.84 -2.56
N VAL A 119 0.24 7.15 -2.94
CA VAL A 119 0.53 8.27 -3.86
C VAL A 119 -0.10 8.03 -5.24
N GLU A 120 0.00 6.82 -5.79
CA GLU A 120 -0.56 6.46 -7.10
C GLU A 120 -2.08 6.58 -7.15
N SER A 121 -2.77 6.09 -6.12
CA SER A 121 -4.24 6.20 -6.01
C SER A 121 -4.69 7.65 -5.87
N MET A 122 -4.08 8.43 -4.97
CA MET A 122 -4.37 9.86 -4.82
C MET A 122 -4.07 10.65 -6.11
N THR A 123 -3.00 10.31 -6.85
CA THR A 123 -2.66 10.92 -8.14
C THR A 123 -3.73 10.67 -9.20
N CYS A 124 -4.42 9.53 -9.12
CA CYS A 124 -5.54 9.21 -10.01
C CYS A 124 -6.88 9.79 -9.53
N GLY A 125 -6.89 10.57 -8.45
CA GLY A 125 -8.11 11.13 -7.86
C GLY A 125 -8.96 10.08 -7.14
N LEU A 126 -8.39 8.96 -6.73
CA LEU A 126 -9.11 7.92 -5.99
C LEU A 126 -9.04 8.21 -4.48
N PRO A 127 -10.17 8.46 -3.78
CA PRO A 127 -10.17 8.62 -2.33
C PRO A 127 -9.51 7.42 -1.67
N THR A 128 -8.61 7.70 -0.73
CA THR A 128 -7.69 6.71 -0.19
C THR A 128 -7.82 6.58 1.32
N PHE A 129 -7.95 5.35 1.79
CA PHE A 129 -7.93 4.94 3.18
C PHE A 129 -6.62 4.20 3.41
N ALA A 130 -5.75 4.69 4.28
CA ALA A 130 -4.46 4.04 4.50
C ALA A 130 -4.14 3.90 5.98
N THR A 131 -3.31 2.90 6.29
CA THR A 131 -2.82 2.65 7.65
C THR A 131 -2.26 3.92 8.30
N CYS A 132 -2.60 4.16 9.57
CA CYS A 132 -1.99 5.22 10.38
C CYS A 132 -0.58 4.88 10.87
N HIS A 133 -0.06 3.67 10.58
CA HIS A 133 1.25 3.21 11.02
C HIS A 133 2.29 3.34 9.90
N GLY A 134 3.14 4.37 10.00
CA GLY A 134 4.26 4.60 9.09
C GLY A 134 4.08 5.81 8.16
N GLY A 135 4.62 5.74 6.95
CA GLY A 135 4.65 6.83 5.98
C GLY A 135 3.29 7.38 5.55
N PRO A 136 2.24 6.55 5.33
CA PRO A 136 0.93 7.08 4.91
C PRO A 136 0.31 8.07 5.90
N ALA A 137 0.65 7.98 7.19
CA ALA A 137 0.21 8.93 8.22
C ALA A 137 0.71 10.37 7.98
N GLU A 138 1.82 10.54 7.27
CA GLU A 138 2.31 11.85 6.82
C GLU A 138 1.74 12.22 5.45
N ILE A 139 1.54 11.24 4.56
CA ILE A 139 1.07 11.47 3.19
C ILE A 139 -0.35 12.04 3.21
N ILE A 140 -1.24 11.44 3.99
CA ILE A 140 -2.65 11.79 4.08
C ILE A 140 -2.89 12.80 5.20
N GLU A 141 -3.73 13.78 4.90
CA GLU A 141 -4.38 14.62 5.89
C GLU A 141 -5.79 14.10 6.11
N ASN A 142 -6.02 13.50 7.28
CA ASN A 142 -7.25 12.77 7.60
C ASN A 142 -8.51 13.64 7.46
N GLY A 143 -9.49 13.16 6.68
CA GLY A 143 -10.73 13.86 6.37
C GLY A 143 -10.62 14.96 5.31
N VAL A 144 -9.40 15.24 4.82
CA VAL A 144 -9.14 16.31 3.82
C VAL A 144 -8.66 15.71 2.50
N SER A 145 -7.59 14.92 2.52
CA SER A 145 -6.98 14.31 1.32
C SER A 145 -7.09 12.79 1.28
N GLY A 146 -7.76 12.20 2.27
CA GLY A 146 -7.95 10.77 2.47
C GLY A 146 -8.31 10.50 3.92
N PHE A 147 -8.28 9.23 4.33
CA PHE A 147 -8.57 8.82 5.69
C PHE A 147 -7.51 7.89 6.24
N HIS A 148 -7.24 8.01 7.53
CA HIS A 148 -6.43 7.06 8.28
C HIS A 148 -7.30 5.93 8.80
N ILE A 149 -6.78 4.70 8.70
CA ILE A 149 -7.39 3.50 9.27
C ILE A 149 -6.39 2.79 10.17
N ASP A 150 -6.86 2.14 11.24
CA ASP A 150 -6.02 1.37 12.13
C ASP A 150 -6.20 -0.14 11.84
N PRO A 151 -5.20 -0.83 11.26
CA PRO A 151 -5.28 -2.25 10.92
C PRO A 151 -5.45 -3.18 12.13
N TYR A 152 -5.19 -2.70 13.36
CA TYR A 152 -5.43 -3.44 14.59
C TYR A 152 -6.89 -3.37 15.07
N ASN A 153 -7.71 -2.52 14.45
CA ASN A 153 -9.13 -2.32 14.77
C ASN A 153 -10.00 -2.54 13.52
N PRO A 154 -10.07 -3.77 12.97
CA PRO A 154 -10.70 -4.05 11.68
C PRO A 154 -12.19 -3.69 11.62
N ASP A 155 -12.92 -3.77 12.74
CA ASP A 155 -14.33 -3.38 12.78
C ASP A 155 -14.48 -1.86 12.55
N GLN A 156 -13.60 -1.04 13.16
CA GLN A 156 -13.58 0.41 12.94
C GLN A 156 -13.18 0.75 11.50
N VAL A 157 -12.29 -0.03 10.89
CA VAL A 157 -11.95 0.14 9.46
C VAL A 157 -13.18 -0.08 8.59
N ALA A 158 -13.95 -1.14 8.84
CA ALA A 158 -15.19 -1.41 8.12
C ALA A 158 -16.23 -0.30 8.33
N ASP A 159 -16.43 0.14 9.57
CA ASP A 159 -17.39 1.20 9.91
C ASP A 159 -17.02 2.55 9.26
N THR A 160 -15.72 2.85 9.19
CA THR A 160 -15.21 4.05 8.50
C THR A 160 -15.51 4.00 6.99
N LEU A 161 -15.32 2.84 6.37
CA LEU A 161 -15.67 2.64 4.96
C LEU A 161 -17.19 2.74 4.73
N VAL A 162 -17.99 2.11 5.58
CA VAL A 162 -19.47 2.18 5.52
C VAL A 162 -19.93 3.63 5.62
N SER A 163 -19.46 4.35 6.64
CA SER A 163 -19.82 5.75 6.87
C SER A 163 -19.45 6.64 5.68
N PHE A 164 -18.29 6.42 5.06
CA PHE A 164 -17.91 7.15 3.85
C PHE A 164 -18.88 6.91 2.69
N PHE A 165 -19.24 5.65 2.40
CA PHE A 165 -20.16 5.34 1.31
C PHE A 165 -21.59 5.82 1.59
N GLU A 166 -22.08 5.72 2.82
CA GLU A 166 -23.39 6.28 3.21
C GLU A 166 -23.41 7.82 3.11
N THR A 167 -22.30 8.47 3.45
CA THR A 167 -22.15 9.93 3.26
C THR A 167 -22.13 10.28 1.78
N CYS A 168 -21.52 9.46 0.92
CA CYS A 168 -21.52 9.68 -0.52
C CYS A 168 -22.89 9.46 -1.18
N ASP A 169 -23.75 8.60 -0.61
CA ASP A 169 -25.12 8.41 -1.05
C ASP A 169 -26.00 9.63 -0.71
N THR A 170 -25.72 10.29 0.42
CA THR A 170 -26.48 11.47 0.91
C THR A 170 -25.92 12.81 0.42
N ASP A 171 -24.61 12.96 0.27
CA ASP A 171 -23.91 14.08 -0.38
C ASP A 171 -23.07 13.57 -1.57
N PRO A 172 -23.61 13.59 -2.80
CA PRO A 172 -22.91 13.15 -4.00
C PRO A 172 -21.58 13.90 -4.26
N ASN A 173 -21.39 15.08 -3.66
CA ASN A 173 -20.14 15.84 -3.79
C ASN A 173 -19.06 15.39 -2.81
N HIS A 174 -19.39 14.61 -1.78
CA HIS A 174 -18.45 14.21 -0.73
C HIS A 174 -17.25 13.47 -1.33
N TRP A 175 -17.50 12.50 -2.22
CA TRP A 175 -16.44 11.76 -2.92
C TRP A 175 -15.52 12.70 -3.70
N GLY A 176 -16.10 13.67 -4.43
CA GLY A 176 -15.36 14.65 -5.21
C GLY A 176 -14.45 15.54 -4.36
N LYS A 177 -14.94 16.00 -3.20
CA LYS A 177 -14.14 16.81 -2.26
C LYS A 177 -12.88 16.07 -1.79
N ILE A 178 -13.00 14.79 -1.41
CA ILE A 178 -11.84 13.98 -0.98
C ILE A 178 -10.89 13.69 -2.14
N SER A 179 -11.44 13.40 -3.33
CA SER A 179 -10.66 13.20 -4.56
C SER A 179 -9.80 14.43 -4.90
N GLU A 180 -10.40 15.62 -4.91
CA GLU A 180 -9.71 16.89 -5.17
C GLU A 180 -8.67 17.21 -4.09
N GLY A 181 -9.00 16.94 -2.82
CA GLY A 181 -8.06 17.07 -1.70
C GLY A 181 -6.83 16.16 -1.88
N GLY A 182 -7.03 14.92 -2.30
CA GLY A 182 -5.96 13.96 -2.62
C GLY A 182 -5.06 14.44 -3.75
N LEU A 183 -5.65 14.89 -4.87
CA LEU A 183 -4.91 15.45 -6.01
C LEU A 183 -4.05 16.65 -5.58
N LYS A 184 -4.67 17.62 -4.89
CA LYS A 184 -3.97 18.82 -4.40
C LYS A 184 -2.80 18.46 -3.50
N ARG A 185 -3.00 17.52 -2.56
CA ARG A 185 -1.96 17.04 -1.64
C ARG A 185 -0.74 16.48 -2.38
N ILE A 186 -0.96 15.66 -3.42
CA ILE A 186 0.14 15.10 -4.22
C ILE A 186 0.90 16.19 -4.98
N TYR A 187 0.20 17.07 -5.70
CA TYR A 187 0.86 18.14 -6.48
C TYR A 187 1.69 19.09 -5.60
N GLU A 188 1.23 19.35 -4.37
CA GLU A 188 1.93 20.20 -3.43
C GLU A 188 3.18 19.56 -2.81
N ARG A 189 3.19 18.24 -2.59
CA ARG A 189 4.21 17.58 -1.76
C ARG A 189 5.02 16.50 -2.48
N TYR A 190 4.39 15.64 -3.26
CA TYR A 190 4.96 14.35 -3.70
C TYR A 190 5.14 14.30 -5.22
N THR A 191 6.02 15.13 -5.76
CA THR A 191 6.35 15.16 -7.20
C THR A 191 7.84 14.97 -7.47
N TRP A 192 8.16 14.28 -8.57
CA TRP A 192 9.55 14.04 -8.98
C TRP A 192 10.32 15.32 -9.31
N LYS A 193 9.63 16.37 -9.78
CA LYS A 193 10.23 17.69 -10.01
C LYS A 193 10.83 18.25 -8.71
N LYS A 194 10.01 18.36 -7.66
CA LYS A 194 10.45 18.84 -6.33
C LYS A 194 11.57 17.96 -5.75
N TYR A 195 11.48 16.65 -5.94
CA TYR A 195 12.53 15.72 -5.54
C TYR A 195 13.87 16.05 -6.21
N SER A 196 13.89 16.19 -7.54
CA SER A 196 15.12 16.43 -8.31
C SER A 196 15.79 17.77 -7.94
N GLU A 197 15.01 18.84 -7.77
CA GLU A 197 15.49 20.16 -7.38
C GLU A 197 16.18 20.13 -6.00
N ARG A 198 15.55 19.45 -5.03
CA ARG A 198 16.13 19.28 -3.68
C ARG A 198 17.37 18.40 -3.70
N LEU A 199 17.35 17.29 -4.44
CA LEU A 199 18.48 16.37 -4.50
C LEU A 199 19.74 17.05 -5.06
N LEU A 200 19.61 17.83 -6.14
CA LEU A 200 20.75 18.56 -6.73
C LEU A 200 21.30 19.63 -5.79
N THR A 201 20.41 20.33 -5.07
CA THR A 201 20.80 21.31 -4.06
C THR A 201 21.61 20.65 -2.93
N LEU A 202 21.10 19.54 -2.38
CA LEU A 202 21.78 18.81 -1.32
C LEU A 202 23.11 18.24 -1.79
N ALA A 203 23.18 17.71 -3.02
CA ALA A 203 24.42 17.20 -3.59
C ALA A 203 25.51 18.28 -3.65
N GLY A 204 25.17 19.50 -4.07
CA GLY A 204 26.10 20.63 -4.08
C GLY A 204 26.57 21.02 -2.68
N VAL A 205 25.63 21.21 -1.75
CA VAL A 205 25.92 21.60 -0.36
C VAL A 205 26.79 20.55 0.34
N TYR A 206 26.41 19.28 0.27
CA TYR A 206 27.16 18.21 0.93
C TYR A 206 28.50 17.90 0.26
N ALA A 207 28.64 18.12 -1.05
CA ALA A 207 29.94 18.00 -1.71
C ALA A 207 30.94 19.03 -1.17
N PHE A 208 30.51 20.29 -1.02
CA PHE A 208 31.33 21.32 -0.39
C PHE A 208 31.63 20.98 1.08
N TRP A 209 30.61 20.64 1.87
CA TRP A 209 30.76 20.30 3.28
C TRP A 209 31.71 19.10 3.51
N LYS A 210 31.70 18.13 2.60
CA LYS A 210 32.61 16.97 2.64
C LYS A 210 34.09 17.39 2.53
N HIS A 211 34.41 18.44 1.79
CA HIS A 211 35.77 18.94 1.70
C HIS A 211 36.17 19.67 2.99
N VAL A 212 35.28 20.52 3.50
CA VAL A 212 35.51 21.31 4.73
C VAL A 212 35.67 20.43 5.97
N SER A 213 34.80 19.42 6.15
CA SER A 213 34.79 18.54 7.33
C SER A 213 35.72 17.32 7.23
N LYS A 214 36.66 17.30 6.27
CA LYS A 214 37.44 16.09 5.94
C LYS A 214 38.32 15.58 7.09
N LEU A 215 38.93 16.48 7.86
CA LEU A 215 39.83 16.10 8.96
C LEU A 215 39.06 15.45 10.11
N GLU A 216 37.89 16.00 10.47
CA GLU A 216 37.04 15.51 11.57
C GLU A 216 36.37 14.15 11.28
N ARG A 217 36.24 13.77 10.00
CA ARG A 217 35.63 12.49 9.61
C ARG A 217 36.61 11.31 9.57
N ARG A 218 37.91 11.53 9.85
CA ARG A 218 38.93 10.49 9.69
C ARG A 218 38.79 9.38 10.74
N GLU A 219 38.56 9.75 12.00
CA GLU A 219 38.35 8.79 13.09
C GLU A 219 37.08 7.97 12.86
N THR A 220 35.96 8.64 12.55
CA THR A 220 34.69 7.96 12.24
C THR A 220 34.85 6.98 11.08
N ARG A 221 35.59 7.37 10.04
CA ARG A 221 35.87 6.48 8.91
C ARG A 221 36.63 5.22 9.34
N ARG A 222 37.67 5.34 10.17
CA ARG A 222 38.41 4.16 10.66
C ARG A 222 37.55 3.27 11.55
N TYR A 223 36.70 3.86 12.38
CA TYR A 223 35.75 3.11 13.20
C TYR A 223 34.77 2.30 12.34
N LEU A 224 34.21 2.90 11.29
CA LEU A 224 33.31 2.20 10.36
C LEU A 224 34.02 1.10 9.57
N GLU A 225 35.27 1.32 9.14
CA GLU A 225 36.09 0.30 8.49
C GLU A 225 36.35 -0.90 9.42
N MET A 226 36.64 -0.64 10.70
CA MET A 226 36.78 -1.67 11.72
C MET A 226 35.44 -2.40 11.96
N PHE A 227 34.33 -1.68 12.13
CA PHE A 227 33.01 -2.26 12.34
C PHE A 227 32.60 -3.17 11.17
N TYR A 228 32.82 -2.73 9.93
CA TYR A 228 32.57 -3.56 8.76
C TYR A 228 33.43 -4.82 8.77
N SER A 229 34.73 -4.67 9.01
CA SER A 229 35.70 -5.76 8.88
C SER A 229 35.59 -6.80 9.99
N LEU A 230 35.33 -6.37 11.23
CA LEU A 230 35.35 -7.22 12.42
C LEU A 230 33.96 -7.63 12.92
N LYS A 231 32.87 -7.04 12.38
CA LYS A 231 31.51 -7.39 12.79
C LYS A 231 30.62 -7.76 11.62
N TYR A 232 30.47 -6.86 10.65
CA TYR A 232 29.52 -7.09 9.56
C TYR A 232 29.95 -8.26 8.66
N ARG A 233 31.23 -8.34 8.30
CA ARG A 233 31.75 -9.39 7.40
C ARG A 233 31.52 -10.80 7.96
N ASP A 234 31.79 -11.01 9.25
CA ASP A 234 31.63 -12.32 9.88
C ASP A 234 30.14 -12.72 9.96
N LEU A 235 29.25 -11.76 10.27
CA LEU A 235 27.82 -11.99 10.23
C LEU A 235 27.35 -12.36 8.81
N ALA A 236 27.83 -11.66 7.78
CA ALA A 236 27.47 -11.95 6.39
C ALA A 236 27.93 -13.35 5.97
N ASN A 237 29.15 -13.75 6.36
CA ASN A 237 29.70 -15.08 6.08
C ASN A 237 28.95 -16.20 6.81
N SER A 238 28.23 -15.90 7.90
CA SER A 238 27.42 -16.88 8.63
C SER A 238 26.08 -17.22 7.96
N ILE A 239 25.66 -16.42 6.97
CA ILE A 239 24.43 -16.65 6.23
C ILE A 239 24.67 -17.75 5.17
N PRO A 240 23.86 -18.81 5.14
CA PRO A 240 23.99 -19.85 4.12
C PRO A 240 23.88 -19.26 2.71
N LEU A 241 24.80 -19.68 1.83
CA LEU A 241 24.72 -19.33 0.41
C LEU A 241 23.52 -20.03 -0.23
N ALA A 242 22.88 -19.36 -1.19
CA ALA A 242 21.86 -19.99 -2.00
C ALA A 242 22.47 -21.18 -2.75
N THR A 243 21.82 -22.33 -2.66
CA THR A 243 22.16 -23.52 -3.45
C THR A 243 21.31 -23.52 -4.70
N ASP A 244 21.94 -23.81 -5.84
CA ASP A 244 21.23 -24.13 -7.08
C ASP A 244 20.63 -25.54 -6.95
N GLU A 245 19.61 -25.72 -6.11
CA GLU A 245 18.78 -26.92 -6.23
C GLU A 245 17.88 -26.77 -7.47
N PRO A 246 17.76 -27.84 -8.30
CA PRO A 246 17.03 -27.82 -9.56
C PRO A 246 15.52 -27.58 -9.42
#